data_AF-A0A7S3B4K6-F1
#
_entry.id   AF-A0A7S3B4K6-F1
#
_cell.length_a   1.000
_cell.length_b   1.000
_cell.length_c   1.000
_cell.angle_alpha   90.00
_cell.angle_beta   90.00
_cell.angle_gamma   90.00
#
_symmetry.space_group_name_H-M   'P 1'
#
loop_
_entity.id
_entity.type
_entity.pdbx_description
1 polymer ?
#
loop_
_entity_poly.entity_id
_entity_poly.type
_entity_poly.pdbx_seq_one_letter_code
_entity_poly.pdbx_strand_id
1 'polypeptide(L)'
;DDDEEEDLEGGSESSEYETDTDDEDETPSAKMLKPVFIASTDRETIKEREAEEAQEEAMRLAREERAKERKEESRALLVEAVRKDEMGGEEKAIDFEEMPDDNDEVDELSEFEHWKVRELRRVKREREERAAADAEKAELERRRNLTDAERRREDEEFAKQRVDHGQEKEKWKFLQKYYHKGAYFQDEDETGNNKLGPVMVQDFGKATGKDSVGDKAAMPKVMQVKNFGMRSQVKWTHLTAEDTAGKDKDPLWAANQGLYQKQHGKLAGHKDAHVFERPSKRVKK
;
A
#
# COMPACT_ATOMS: atom_id res chain seq x y z
N ASP A 1 -0.24 -40.85 7.23
CA ASP A 1 0.64 -41.02 8.39
C ASP A 1 1.27 -39.67 8.66
N ASP A 2 0.98 -38.91 9.69
CA ASP A 2 0.18 -39.04 10.92
C ASP A 2 0.34 -37.61 11.51
N ASP A 3 -0.66 -36.74 11.47
CA ASP A 3 -1.64 -36.41 12.54
C ASP A 3 -1.06 -36.16 13.96
N GLU A 4 -1.72 -35.21 14.63
CA GLU A 4 -1.69 -34.86 16.07
C GLU A 4 -0.52 -33.98 16.58
N GLU A 5 -0.75 -32.68 16.85
CA GLU A 5 -1.52 -32.05 17.95
C GLU A 5 -0.87 -32.25 19.34
N GLU A 6 -0.29 -31.18 19.88
CA GLU A 6 0.19 -31.11 21.25
C GLU A 6 -0.71 -30.15 22.07
N ASP A 7 -1.48 -30.80 22.93
CA ASP A 7 -2.39 -30.30 23.95
C ASP A 7 -1.63 -29.56 25.08
N LEU A 8 -2.23 -28.49 25.62
CA LEU A 8 -1.78 -27.86 26.86
C LEU A 8 -2.96 -27.72 27.82
N GLU A 9 -3.04 -28.77 28.63
CA GLU A 9 -3.82 -29.00 29.82
C GLU A 9 -3.71 -27.88 30.86
N GLY A 10 -4.84 -27.54 31.49
CA GLY A 10 -4.93 -26.63 32.63
C GLY A 10 -6.19 -26.91 33.45
N GLY A 11 -6.16 -27.99 34.22
CA GLY A 11 -7.27 -28.42 35.08
C GLY A 11 -7.46 -27.58 36.35
N SER A 12 -8.70 -27.55 36.86
CA SER A 12 -9.04 -27.35 38.28
C SER A 12 -10.49 -27.77 38.49
N GLU A 13 -10.69 -29.04 38.87
CA GLU A 13 -11.12 -29.46 40.21
C GLU A 13 -12.64 -29.39 40.44
N SER A 14 -13.24 -30.58 40.30
CA SER A 14 -14.61 -30.94 40.65
C SER A 14 -14.77 -31.00 42.17
N SER A 15 -15.75 -30.28 42.72
CA SER A 15 -16.18 -30.41 44.12
C SER A 15 -17.70 -30.63 44.18
N GLU A 16 -18.11 -31.89 44.31
CA GLU A 16 -19.46 -32.28 44.74
C GLU A 16 -19.54 -32.26 46.27
N TYR A 17 -20.56 -31.60 46.81
CA TYR A 17 -21.03 -31.85 48.17
C TYR A 17 -22.56 -31.74 48.23
N GLU A 18 -23.17 -32.83 48.70
CA GLU A 18 -24.60 -33.15 48.80
C GLU A 18 -25.23 -32.63 50.12
N THR A 19 -26.58 -32.57 50.12
CA THR A 19 -27.54 -32.47 51.26
C THR A 19 -27.70 -31.11 52.00
N ASP A 20 -28.89 -30.53 52.26
CA ASP A 20 -30.14 -31.09 52.84
C ASP A 20 -31.38 -30.13 52.70
N THR A 21 -32.55 -30.71 52.37
CA THR A 21 -33.96 -30.50 52.85
C THR A 21 -34.76 -29.16 52.84
N ASP A 22 -36.05 -29.31 52.44
CA ASP A 22 -37.32 -28.67 52.89
C ASP A 22 -37.74 -27.25 52.46
N ASP A 23 -38.75 -27.12 51.59
CA ASP A 23 -40.15 -26.72 51.96
C ASP A 23 -40.99 -26.45 50.68
N GLU A 24 -42.27 -26.82 50.73
CA GLU A 24 -43.25 -26.74 49.63
C GLU A 24 -43.68 -25.29 49.31
N ASP A 25 -44.22 -25.11 48.10
CA ASP A 25 -44.94 -23.93 47.56
C ASP A 25 -44.14 -22.66 47.22
N GLU A 26 -43.86 -22.46 45.92
CA GLU A 26 -44.12 -21.17 45.25
C GLU A 26 -43.95 -21.26 43.72
N THR A 27 -44.84 -20.57 43.01
CA THR A 27 -45.03 -20.43 41.54
C THR A 27 -43.77 -20.51 40.65
N PRO A 28 -43.86 -20.89 39.35
CA PRO A 28 -42.75 -20.74 38.41
C PRO A 28 -42.49 -19.25 38.15
N SER A 29 -41.78 -18.62 39.08
CA SER A 29 -41.20 -17.29 38.93
C SER A 29 -40.25 -17.38 37.74
N ALA A 30 -40.64 -16.75 36.63
CA ALA A 30 -39.78 -16.61 35.46
C ALA A 30 -38.48 -15.95 35.93
N LYS A 31 -37.38 -16.72 35.97
CA LYS A 31 -36.04 -16.22 36.27
C LYS A 31 -35.77 -15.06 35.30
N MET A 32 -35.89 -13.82 35.79
CA MET A 32 -35.60 -12.65 34.99
C MET A 32 -34.12 -12.70 34.61
N LEU A 33 -33.83 -12.83 33.32
CA LEU A 33 -32.45 -12.78 32.83
C LEU A 33 -31.86 -11.42 33.17
N LYS A 34 -30.73 -11.42 33.86
CA LYS A 34 -29.98 -10.20 34.17
C LYS A 34 -29.53 -9.58 32.85
N PRO A 35 -29.78 -8.28 32.59
CA PRO A 35 -29.28 -7.64 31.39
C PRO A 35 -27.75 -7.62 31.43
N VAL A 36 -27.13 -8.23 30.42
CA VAL A 36 -25.68 -8.19 30.20
C VAL A 36 -25.39 -7.05 29.23
N PHE A 37 -24.40 -6.21 29.55
CA PHE A 37 -23.99 -5.13 28.68
C PHE A 37 -23.23 -5.70 27.48
N ILE A 38 -23.78 -5.51 26.27
CA ILE A 38 -23.15 -5.90 25.00
C ILE A 38 -22.41 -4.70 24.41
N ALA A 39 -21.24 -4.91 23.82
CA ALA A 39 -20.45 -3.86 23.17
C ALA A 39 -21.21 -3.23 22.00
N SER A 40 -20.93 -1.96 21.66
CA SER A 40 -21.68 -1.25 20.62
C SER A 40 -21.59 -1.88 19.23
N THR A 41 -20.55 -2.67 18.97
CA THR A 41 -20.33 -3.40 17.71
C THR A 41 -21.22 -4.61 17.58
N ASP A 42 -21.62 -5.22 18.70
CA ASP A 42 -22.34 -6.49 18.73
C ASP A 42 -23.85 -6.25 18.97
N ARG A 43 -24.27 -4.98 18.93
CA ARG A 43 -25.67 -4.55 19.02
C ARG A 43 -26.23 -4.35 17.61
N GLU A 44 -26.57 -5.44 16.94
CA GLU A 44 -27.33 -5.34 15.70
C GLU A 44 -28.72 -4.78 16.00
N THR A 45 -29.04 -3.62 15.43
CA THR A 45 -30.40 -3.07 15.50
C THR A 45 -31.27 -3.77 14.47
N ILE A 46 -32.55 -4.03 14.78
CA ILE A 46 -33.50 -4.70 13.87
C ILE A 46 -33.53 -4.04 12.47
N LYS A 47 -33.27 -2.73 12.40
CA LYS A 47 -33.19 -1.95 11.15
C LYS A 47 -31.90 -2.18 10.35
N GLU A 48 -30.78 -2.45 11.02
CA GLU A 48 -29.49 -2.74 10.38
C GLU A 48 -29.52 -4.13 9.74
N ARG A 49 -30.08 -5.11 10.45
CA ARG A 49 -30.35 -6.44 9.92
C ARG A 49 -31.27 -6.42 8.70
N GLU A 50 -32.38 -5.68 8.76
CA GLU A 50 -33.30 -5.52 7.63
C GLU A 50 -32.63 -4.82 6.42
N ALA A 51 -31.73 -3.87 6.66
CA ALA A 51 -30.97 -3.19 5.61
C ALA A 51 -29.90 -4.08 4.98
N GLU A 52 -29.28 -4.97 5.75
CA GLU A 52 -28.32 -5.96 5.26
C GLU A 52 -29.03 -7.05 4.44
N GLU A 53 -30.13 -7.60 4.96
CA GLU A 53 -30.98 -8.56 4.24
C GLU A 53 -31.49 -7.97 2.89
N ALA A 54 -31.93 -6.71 2.88
CA ALA A 54 -32.35 -6.03 1.63
C ALA A 54 -31.19 -5.82 0.63
N GLN A 55 -29.96 -5.58 1.11
CA GLN A 55 -28.78 -5.47 0.26
C GLN A 55 -28.39 -6.83 -0.33
N GLU A 56 -28.46 -7.90 0.47
CA GLU A 56 -28.21 -9.27 0.01
C GLU A 56 -29.24 -9.71 -1.04
N GLU A 57 -30.52 -9.39 -0.85
CA GLU A 57 -31.56 -9.68 -1.83
C GLU A 57 -31.37 -8.91 -3.14
N ALA A 58 -30.99 -7.62 -3.07
CA ALA A 58 -30.67 -6.83 -4.25
C ALA A 58 -29.46 -7.40 -5.01
N MET A 59 -28.43 -7.85 -4.30
CA MET A 59 -27.26 -8.51 -4.88
C MET A 59 -27.61 -9.86 -5.51
N ARG A 60 -28.49 -10.65 -4.88
CA ARG A 60 -28.99 -11.92 -5.44
C ARG A 60 -29.76 -11.68 -6.74
N LEU A 61 -30.68 -10.72 -6.75
CA LEU A 61 -31.47 -10.38 -7.92
C LEU A 61 -30.58 -9.86 -9.07
N ALA A 62 -29.61 -8.98 -8.77
CA ALA A 62 -28.65 -8.51 -9.78
C ALA A 62 -27.80 -9.65 -10.37
N ARG A 63 -27.45 -10.67 -9.56
CA ARG A 63 -26.73 -11.85 -10.04
C ARG A 63 -27.60 -12.73 -10.93
N GLU A 64 -28.88 -12.88 -10.60
CA GLU A 64 -29.85 -13.61 -11.41
C GLU A 64 -30.11 -12.91 -12.75
N GLU A 65 -30.30 -11.59 -12.76
CA GLU A 65 -30.45 -10.80 -13.98
C GLU A 65 -29.21 -10.91 -14.88
N ARG A 66 -27.99 -10.74 -14.34
CA ARG A 66 -26.75 -10.95 -15.13
C ARG A 66 -26.62 -12.38 -15.67
N ALA A 67 -27.13 -13.37 -14.94
CA ALA A 67 -27.13 -14.75 -15.41
C ALA A 67 -28.17 -14.98 -16.53
N LYS A 68 -29.32 -14.29 -16.50
CA LYS A 68 -30.31 -14.28 -17.58
C LYS A 68 -29.75 -13.57 -18.81
N GLU A 69 -29.13 -12.39 -18.65
CA GLU A 69 -28.45 -11.66 -19.73
C GLU A 69 -27.42 -12.55 -20.43
N ARG A 70 -26.54 -13.23 -19.68
CA ARG A 70 -25.56 -14.16 -20.28
C ARG A 70 -26.22 -15.33 -21.04
N LYS A 71 -27.36 -15.82 -20.56
CA LYS A 71 -28.13 -16.89 -21.25
C LYS A 71 -28.77 -16.35 -22.53
N GLU A 72 -29.26 -15.12 -22.53
CA GLU A 72 -29.81 -14.47 -23.71
C GLU A 72 -28.74 -14.13 -24.73
N GLU A 73 -27.58 -13.61 -24.30
CA GLU A 73 -26.41 -13.37 -25.13
C GLU A 73 -25.89 -14.64 -25.79
N SER A 74 -25.72 -15.72 -25.01
CA SER A 74 -25.29 -17.02 -25.56
C SER A 74 -26.33 -17.61 -26.52
N ARG A 75 -27.63 -17.46 -26.24
CA ARG A 75 -28.69 -17.86 -27.17
C ARG A 75 -28.70 -17.01 -28.44
N ALA A 76 -28.44 -15.71 -28.34
CA ALA A 76 -28.35 -14.82 -29.49
C ALA A 76 -27.15 -15.15 -30.37
N LEU A 77 -25.98 -15.41 -29.76
CA LEU A 77 -24.79 -15.88 -30.48
C LEU A 77 -25.03 -17.22 -31.18
N LEU A 78 -25.75 -18.15 -30.55
CA LEU A 78 -26.13 -19.42 -31.18
C LEU A 78 -27.05 -19.20 -32.40
N VAL A 79 -28.05 -18.34 -32.26
CA VAL A 79 -28.97 -18.01 -33.37
C VAL A 79 -28.22 -17.30 -34.50
N GLU A 80 -27.28 -16.42 -34.18
CA GLU A 80 -26.42 -15.76 -35.15
C GLU A 80 -25.51 -16.77 -35.87
N ALA A 81 -24.92 -17.72 -35.14
CA ALA A 81 -24.12 -18.80 -35.72
C ALA A 81 -24.94 -19.66 -36.69
N VAL A 82 -26.12 -20.15 -36.25
CA VAL A 82 -27.02 -20.95 -37.11
C VAL A 82 -27.45 -20.15 -38.35
N ARG A 83 -27.78 -18.86 -38.20
CA ARG A 83 -28.15 -18.00 -39.33
C ARG A 83 -26.99 -17.79 -40.29
N LYS A 84 -25.76 -17.68 -39.77
CA LYS A 84 -24.54 -17.55 -40.57
C LYS A 84 -24.27 -18.83 -41.36
N ASP A 85 -24.48 -19.99 -40.75
CA ASP A 85 -24.37 -21.30 -41.39
C ASP A 85 -25.44 -21.48 -42.48
N GLU A 86 -26.70 -21.11 -42.22
CA GLU A 86 -27.82 -21.19 -43.18
C GLU A 86 -27.67 -20.22 -44.37
N MET A 87 -27.10 -19.03 -44.13
CA MET A 87 -26.86 -18.02 -45.18
C MET A 87 -25.63 -18.34 -46.05
N GLY A 88 -25.01 -19.52 -45.87
CA GLY A 88 -23.81 -19.92 -46.61
C GLY A 88 -22.63 -19.00 -46.32
N GLY A 89 -22.56 -18.47 -45.09
CA GLY A 89 -21.41 -17.69 -44.65
C GLY A 89 -20.20 -18.59 -44.71
N GLU A 90 -19.34 -18.35 -45.70
CA GLU A 90 -18.03 -18.96 -45.82
C GLU A 90 -17.40 -18.99 -44.43
N GLU A 91 -17.36 -20.18 -43.81
CA GLU A 91 -16.31 -20.46 -42.86
C GLU A 91 -15.06 -20.06 -43.63
N LYS A 92 -14.33 -19.07 -43.13
CA LYS A 92 -12.90 -19.02 -43.42
C LYS A 92 -12.42 -20.35 -42.87
N ALA A 93 -12.46 -21.38 -43.71
CA ALA A 93 -11.73 -22.60 -43.51
C ALA A 93 -10.34 -22.09 -43.22
N ILE A 94 -9.96 -22.16 -41.95
CA ILE A 94 -8.59 -21.94 -41.54
C ILE A 94 -7.88 -22.99 -42.36
N ASP A 95 -7.15 -22.55 -43.38
CA ASP A 95 -6.56 -23.43 -44.36
C ASP A 95 -5.69 -24.43 -43.61
N PHE A 96 -6.19 -25.65 -43.46
CA PHE A 96 -5.57 -26.68 -42.63
C PHE A 96 -4.24 -27.14 -43.27
N GLU A 97 -3.97 -26.71 -44.51
CA GLU A 97 -2.71 -26.89 -45.22
C GLU A 97 -1.58 -26.00 -44.68
N GLU A 98 -1.88 -24.96 -43.88
CA GLU A 98 -0.88 -24.12 -43.20
C GLU A 98 -0.78 -24.43 -41.69
N MET A 99 -1.11 -25.67 -41.28
CA MET A 99 -0.77 -26.14 -39.95
C MET A 99 0.71 -26.55 -39.95
N PRO A 100 1.55 -26.04 -39.01
CA PRO A 100 2.90 -26.54 -38.85
C PRO A 100 2.90 -28.07 -38.73
N ASP A 101 3.83 -28.72 -39.41
CA ASP A 101 3.99 -30.17 -39.34
C ASP A 101 4.50 -30.55 -37.94
N ASP A 102 3.59 -30.93 -37.06
CA ASP A 102 3.84 -31.40 -35.68
C ASP A 102 4.37 -32.86 -35.65
N ASN A 103 4.97 -33.34 -36.74
CA ASN A 103 5.49 -34.70 -36.82
C ASN A 103 6.88 -34.82 -36.17
N ASP A 104 6.86 -34.96 -34.85
CA ASP A 104 8.03 -35.15 -33.97
C ASP A 104 8.86 -36.44 -34.27
N GLU A 105 8.35 -37.35 -35.12
CA GLU A 105 8.98 -38.65 -35.41
C GLU A 105 10.14 -38.57 -36.43
N VAL A 106 10.29 -37.44 -37.15
CA VAL A 106 11.29 -37.32 -38.22
C VAL A 106 12.69 -37.00 -37.67
N ASP A 107 12.79 -36.35 -36.51
CA ASP A 107 14.06 -35.89 -35.92
C ASP A 107 14.19 -36.18 -34.41
N GLU A 108 13.75 -37.39 -33.99
CA GLU A 108 13.72 -37.84 -32.59
C GLU A 108 15.03 -37.61 -31.82
N LEU A 109 16.18 -37.75 -32.50
CA LEU A 109 17.50 -37.58 -31.88
C LEU A 109 17.79 -36.10 -31.55
N SER A 110 17.50 -35.20 -32.48
CA SER A 110 17.65 -33.75 -32.29
C SER A 110 16.70 -33.24 -31.22
N GLU A 111 15.46 -33.73 -31.23
CA GLU A 111 14.46 -33.40 -30.22
C GLU A 111 14.84 -33.92 -28.83
N PHE A 112 15.39 -35.12 -28.74
CA PHE A 112 15.93 -35.67 -27.51
C PHE A 112 17.11 -34.84 -26.99
N GLU A 113 18.00 -34.39 -27.87
CA GLU A 113 19.08 -33.47 -27.51
C GLU A 113 18.54 -32.11 -27.03
N HIS A 114 17.54 -31.54 -27.70
CA HIS A 114 16.88 -30.30 -27.29
C HIS A 114 16.14 -30.47 -25.96
N TRP A 115 15.48 -31.61 -25.74
CA TRP A 115 14.89 -31.97 -24.45
C TRP A 115 15.96 -32.05 -23.37
N LYS A 116 17.08 -32.73 -23.63
CA LYS A 116 18.21 -32.83 -22.70
C LYS A 116 18.80 -31.46 -22.38
N VAL A 117 18.92 -30.56 -23.35
CA VAL A 117 19.37 -29.18 -23.13
C VAL A 117 18.38 -28.41 -22.26
N ARG A 118 17.08 -28.53 -22.50
CA ARG A 118 16.04 -27.91 -21.64
C ARG A 118 16.09 -28.47 -20.23
N GLU A 119 16.25 -29.77 -20.07
CA GLU A 119 16.34 -30.43 -18.78
C GLU A 119 17.61 -30.03 -18.02
N LEU A 120 18.76 -30.01 -18.70
CA LEU A 120 20.00 -29.49 -18.13
C LEU A 120 19.87 -28.02 -17.73
N ARG A 121 19.13 -27.18 -18.47
CA ARG A 121 18.84 -25.79 -18.07
C ARG A 121 17.98 -25.72 -16.81
N ARG A 122 16.99 -26.61 -16.64
CA ARG A 122 16.17 -26.67 -15.41
C ARG A 122 17.04 -27.04 -14.20
N VAL A 123 17.82 -28.12 -14.32
CA VAL A 123 18.73 -28.57 -13.27
C VAL A 123 19.78 -27.50 -12.96
N LYS A 124 20.30 -26.83 -13.98
CA LYS A 124 21.24 -25.71 -13.81
C LYS A 124 20.60 -24.57 -13.03
N ARG A 125 19.39 -24.14 -13.39
CA ARG A 125 18.65 -23.08 -12.68
C ARG A 125 18.43 -23.44 -11.21
N GLU A 126 17.98 -24.66 -10.91
CA GLU A 126 17.80 -25.10 -9.52
C GLU A 126 19.10 -25.14 -8.71
N ARG A 127 20.19 -25.55 -9.36
CA ARG A 127 21.52 -25.53 -8.74
C ARG A 127 22.02 -24.11 -8.51
N GLU A 128 21.80 -23.21 -9.47
CA GLU A 128 22.15 -21.79 -9.37
C GLU A 128 21.33 -21.07 -8.29
N GLU A 129 20.02 -21.32 -8.20
CA GLU A 129 19.16 -20.79 -7.14
C GLU A 129 19.64 -21.23 -5.74
N ARG A 130 20.00 -22.51 -5.58
CA ARG A 130 20.57 -23.02 -4.32
C ARG A 130 21.93 -22.38 -4.02
N ALA A 131 22.81 -22.31 -5.01
CA ALA A 131 24.13 -21.72 -4.85
C ALA A 131 24.06 -20.21 -4.54
N ALA A 132 23.11 -19.48 -5.14
CA ALA A 132 22.85 -18.08 -4.86
C ALA A 132 22.37 -17.89 -3.42
N ALA A 133 21.42 -18.71 -2.95
CA ALA A 133 20.96 -18.66 -1.56
C ALA A 133 22.09 -18.96 -0.55
N ASP A 134 22.98 -19.91 -0.86
CA ASP A 134 24.13 -20.21 -0.01
C ASP A 134 25.19 -19.09 -0.06
N ALA A 135 25.41 -18.46 -1.22
CA ALA A 135 26.28 -17.30 -1.36
C ALA A 135 25.75 -16.07 -0.60
N GLU A 136 24.44 -15.81 -0.65
CA GLU A 136 23.78 -14.75 0.12
C GLU A 136 23.95 -14.96 1.63
N LYS A 137 23.78 -16.19 2.12
CA LYS A 137 24.02 -16.53 3.52
C LYS A 137 25.48 -16.31 3.91
N ALA A 138 26.42 -16.77 3.10
CA ALA A 138 27.84 -16.59 3.34
C ALA A 138 28.25 -15.10 3.35
N GLU A 139 27.67 -14.27 2.48
CA GLU A 139 27.91 -12.82 2.45
C GLU A 139 27.30 -12.12 3.68
N LEU A 140 26.13 -12.56 4.12
CA LEU A 140 25.50 -12.05 5.35
C LEU A 140 26.39 -12.37 6.58
N GLU A 141 26.90 -13.60 6.66
CA GLU A 141 27.86 -13.99 7.69
C GLU A 141 29.18 -13.20 7.60
N ARG A 142 29.70 -12.97 6.38
CA ARG A 142 30.87 -12.11 6.14
C ARG A 142 30.64 -10.71 6.70
N ARG A 143 29.51 -10.08 6.38
CA ARG A 143 29.14 -8.73 6.83
C ARG A 143 28.88 -8.64 8.33
N ARG A 144 28.38 -9.72 8.95
CA ARG A 144 28.23 -9.85 10.41
C ARG A 144 29.59 -9.92 11.12
N ASN A 145 30.56 -10.61 10.53
CA ASN A 145 31.90 -10.77 11.10
C ASN A 145 32.82 -9.55 10.85
N LEU A 146 32.43 -8.63 9.96
CA LEU A 146 33.21 -7.44 9.62
C LEU A 146 33.15 -6.36 10.72
N THR A 147 34.23 -5.60 10.88
CA THR A 147 34.28 -4.49 11.84
C THR A 147 33.42 -3.29 11.38
N ASP A 148 32.98 -2.45 12.32
CA ASP A 148 32.14 -1.28 12.01
C ASP A 148 32.81 -0.25 11.09
N ALA A 149 34.15 -0.14 11.17
CA ALA A 149 34.92 0.78 10.33
C ALA A 149 34.99 0.30 8.87
N GLU A 150 35.21 -1.01 8.68
CA GLU A 150 35.24 -1.65 7.36
C GLU A 150 33.84 -1.67 6.74
N ARG A 151 32.79 -1.95 7.52
CA ARG A 151 31.39 -1.91 7.06
C ARG A 151 31.02 -0.54 6.52
N ARG A 152 31.39 0.53 7.25
CA ARG A 152 31.15 1.90 6.78
C ARG A 152 31.86 2.18 5.45
N ARG A 153 33.09 1.72 5.30
CA ARG A 153 33.87 1.90 4.07
C ARG A 153 33.24 1.17 2.89
N GLU A 154 32.84 -0.10 3.08
CA GLU A 154 32.14 -0.87 2.05
C GLU A 154 30.80 -0.22 1.67
N ASP A 155 30.05 0.27 2.65
CA ASP A 155 28.78 0.98 2.41
C ASP A 155 29.00 2.29 1.66
N GLU A 156 30.07 3.03 1.94
CA GLU A 156 30.45 4.24 1.20
C GLU A 156 30.90 3.92 -0.22
N GLU A 157 31.63 2.82 -0.43
CA GLU A 157 32.05 2.34 -1.76
C GLU A 157 30.83 1.87 -2.58
N PHE A 158 29.93 1.09 -1.97
CA PHE A 158 28.66 0.68 -2.58
C PHE A 158 27.77 1.87 -2.92
N ALA A 159 27.65 2.84 -2.00
CA ALA A 159 26.89 4.07 -2.24
C ALA A 159 27.45 4.85 -3.45
N LYS A 160 28.77 4.87 -3.65
CA LYS A 160 29.42 5.53 -4.81
C LYS A 160 29.19 4.81 -6.14
N GLN A 161 29.01 3.50 -6.12
CA GLN A 161 28.77 2.69 -7.32
C GLN A 161 27.33 2.82 -7.84
N ARG A 162 26.39 3.24 -7.00
CA ARG A 162 25.00 3.46 -7.43
C ARG A 162 24.93 4.54 -8.50
N VAL A 163 24.14 4.29 -9.54
CA VAL A 163 23.93 5.21 -10.67
C VAL A 163 23.39 6.57 -10.22
N ASP A 164 22.64 6.61 -9.12
CA ASP A 164 22.07 7.82 -8.54
C ASP A 164 23.09 8.65 -7.72
N HIS A 165 24.30 8.12 -7.49
CA HIS A 165 25.29 8.78 -6.68
C HIS A 165 25.82 10.04 -7.37
N GLY A 166 25.54 11.21 -6.78
CA GLY A 166 25.96 12.50 -7.31
C GLY A 166 24.95 13.14 -8.27
N GLN A 167 23.80 12.50 -8.54
CA GLN A 167 22.70 13.16 -9.24
C GLN A 167 22.06 14.19 -8.30
N GLU A 168 22.16 15.47 -8.65
CA GLU A 168 21.49 16.54 -7.90
C GLU A 168 19.98 16.46 -8.14
N LYS A 169 19.23 16.04 -7.12
CA LYS A 169 17.77 16.04 -7.18
C LYS A 169 17.28 17.48 -7.22
N GLU A 170 16.43 17.81 -8.20
CA GLU A 170 15.85 19.15 -8.31
C GLU A 170 15.07 19.50 -7.04
N LYS A 171 15.30 20.70 -6.51
CA LYS A 171 14.56 21.20 -5.34
C LYS A 171 13.12 21.47 -5.75
N TRP A 172 12.17 20.91 -5.02
CA TRP A 172 10.76 21.06 -5.34
C TRP A 172 10.30 22.51 -5.21
N LYS A 173 9.44 22.93 -6.13
CA LYS A 173 8.79 24.24 -6.09
C LYS A 173 7.79 24.30 -4.93
N PHE A 174 7.55 25.51 -4.43
CA PHE A 174 6.57 25.75 -3.38
C PHE A 174 5.17 25.31 -3.81
N LEU A 175 4.51 24.46 -3.01
CA LEU A 175 3.19 23.87 -3.31
C LEU A 175 3.15 22.97 -4.55
N GLN A 176 4.30 22.43 -4.96
CA GLN A 176 4.35 21.39 -5.99
C GLN A 176 3.71 20.08 -5.49
N LYS A 177 2.96 19.42 -6.37
CA LYS A 177 2.40 18.09 -6.11
C LYS A 177 3.50 17.05 -6.22
N TYR A 178 3.64 16.23 -5.18
CA TYR A 178 4.44 15.02 -5.23
C TYR A 178 3.70 13.93 -6.00
N TYR A 179 4.43 13.29 -6.91
CA TYR A 179 4.01 12.06 -7.57
C TYR A 179 4.92 10.94 -7.08
N HIS A 180 4.33 9.95 -6.41
CA HIS A 180 5.06 8.79 -5.95
C HIS A 180 5.44 7.92 -7.15
N LYS A 181 6.66 7.37 -7.20
CA LYS A 181 7.17 6.48 -8.27
C LYS A 181 6.34 5.19 -8.44
N GLY A 182 5.49 4.87 -7.48
CA GLY A 182 4.72 3.63 -7.39
C GLY A 182 5.35 2.65 -6.40
N ALA A 183 4.76 1.46 -6.22
CA ALA A 183 5.38 0.36 -5.48
C ALA A 183 5.72 -0.83 -6.38
N TYR A 184 5.16 -0.85 -7.59
CA TYR A 184 5.28 -1.94 -8.55
C TYR A 184 6.46 -1.71 -9.49
N PHE A 185 7.07 -2.80 -9.95
CA PHE A 185 8.14 -2.80 -10.96
C PHE A 185 9.36 -1.92 -10.59
N GLN A 186 9.66 -1.83 -9.30
CA GLN A 186 10.88 -1.18 -8.80
C GLN A 186 12.04 -2.16 -8.62
N ASP A 187 11.86 -3.39 -9.09
CA ASP A 187 12.88 -4.42 -9.02
C ASP A 187 14.11 -3.97 -9.84
N GLU A 188 15.27 -4.23 -9.26
CA GLU A 188 16.56 -4.06 -9.93
C GLU A 188 16.89 -5.36 -10.68
N ASP A 189 17.42 -5.26 -11.89
CA ASP A 189 17.98 -6.36 -12.66
C ASP A 189 19.26 -6.89 -11.98
N GLU A 190 19.77 -8.04 -12.43
CA GLU A 190 21.00 -8.67 -11.93
C GLU A 190 22.23 -7.74 -11.99
N THR A 191 22.21 -6.71 -12.83
CA THR A 191 23.27 -5.69 -12.96
C THR A 191 23.05 -4.46 -12.05
N GLY A 192 21.99 -4.44 -11.24
CA GLY A 192 21.63 -3.32 -10.35
C GLY A 192 20.96 -2.14 -11.05
N ASN A 193 20.50 -2.31 -12.29
CA ASN A 193 19.72 -1.30 -13.02
C ASN A 193 18.23 -1.53 -12.81
N ASN A 194 17.38 -0.51 -12.89
CA ASN A 194 15.93 -0.71 -12.80
C ASN A 194 15.44 -1.61 -13.97
N LYS A 195 14.62 -2.62 -13.67
CA LYS A 195 14.06 -3.58 -14.66
C LYS A 195 13.26 -2.93 -15.79
N LEU A 196 12.59 -1.81 -15.49
CA LEU A 196 11.87 -0.99 -16.47
C LEU A 196 12.79 -0.06 -17.29
N GLY A 197 14.10 -0.18 -17.13
CA GLY A 197 15.10 0.54 -17.88
C GLY A 197 15.03 2.06 -17.69
N PRO A 198 15.23 2.86 -18.76
CA PRO A 198 15.34 4.31 -18.70
C PRO A 198 14.11 5.03 -18.15
N VAL A 199 12.93 4.39 -18.20
CA VAL A 199 11.67 4.98 -17.71
C VAL A 199 11.74 5.27 -16.22
N MET A 200 12.36 4.36 -15.45
CA MET A 200 12.45 4.47 -13.99
C MET A 200 13.64 5.31 -13.49
N VAL A 201 14.51 5.76 -14.40
CA VAL A 201 15.64 6.66 -14.14
C VAL A 201 15.23 8.13 -14.31
N GLN A 202 13.99 8.40 -14.75
CA GLN A 202 13.49 9.76 -14.88
C GLN A 202 13.33 10.44 -13.52
N ASP A 203 13.50 11.76 -13.51
CA ASP A 203 13.24 12.57 -12.32
C ASP A 203 11.74 12.78 -12.10
N PHE A 204 11.16 11.97 -11.21
CA PHE A 204 9.77 12.07 -10.79
C PHE A 204 9.48 13.28 -9.89
N GLY A 205 10.53 13.99 -9.45
CA GLY A 205 10.45 15.21 -8.65
C GLY A 205 10.18 16.47 -9.46
N LYS A 206 10.08 16.39 -10.79
CA LYS A 206 9.86 17.54 -11.67
C LYS A 206 8.45 18.13 -11.54
N ALA A 207 8.37 19.45 -11.69
CA ALA A 207 7.11 20.18 -11.60
C ALA A 207 6.23 19.90 -12.82
N THR A 208 5.06 19.30 -12.60
CA THR A 208 4.16 18.86 -13.68
C THR A 208 2.93 19.75 -13.80
N GLY A 209 2.47 19.98 -15.03
CA GLY A 209 1.21 20.67 -15.33
C GLY A 209 1.12 22.07 -14.72
N LYS A 210 0.15 22.29 -13.83
CA LYS A 210 -0.11 23.59 -13.16
C LYS A 210 1.05 24.07 -12.28
N ASP A 211 1.93 23.17 -11.83
CA ASP A 211 3.06 23.51 -10.96
C ASP A 211 4.31 23.90 -11.77
N SER A 212 4.35 23.55 -13.06
CA SER A 212 5.39 24.02 -13.98
C SER A 212 5.22 25.52 -14.26
N VAL A 213 3.97 25.98 -14.36
CA VAL A 213 3.61 27.34 -14.74
C VAL A 213 3.65 28.29 -13.52
N GLY A 214 4.75 29.04 -13.43
CA GLY A 214 4.92 30.13 -12.49
C GLY A 214 5.29 29.72 -11.06
N ASP A 215 6.00 30.61 -10.36
CA ASP A 215 6.38 30.38 -8.97
C ASP A 215 5.29 30.81 -8.01
N LYS A 216 4.61 29.82 -7.40
CA LYS A 216 3.56 30.08 -6.41
C LYS A 216 4.06 30.82 -5.16
N ALA A 217 5.37 30.81 -4.92
CA ALA A 217 5.99 31.56 -3.83
C ALA A 217 5.93 33.08 -4.06
N ALA A 218 5.94 33.54 -5.33
CA ALA A 218 5.87 34.96 -5.67
C ALA A 218 4.43 35.52 -5.59
N MET A 219 3.42 34.67 -5.42
CA MET A 219 2.02 35.10 -5.32
C MET A 219 1.72 35.76 -3.96
N PRO A 220 0.69 36.63 -3.88
CA PRO A 220 0.21 37.20 -2.61
C PRO A 220 -0.14 36.11 -1.59
N LYS A 221 0.07 36.40 -0.30
CA LYS A 221 -0.05 35.40 0.78
C LYS A 221 -1.36 34.61 0.78
N VAL A 222 -2.48 35.27 0.44
CA VAL A 222 -3.82 34.67 0.36
C VAL A 222 -3.92 33.63 -0.77
N MET A 223 -3.19 33.82 -1.87
CA MET A 223 -3.16 32.91 -3.01
C MET A 223 -2.11 31.81 -2.88
N GLN A 224 -1.25 31.85 -1.85
CA GLN A 224 -0.22 30.84 -1.57
C GLN A 224 -0.80 29.55 -0.94
N VAL A 225 -1.94 29.08 -1.45
CA VAL A 225 -2.66 27.88 -1.02
C VAL A 225 -2.87 26.95 -2.20
N LYS A 226 -3.05 25.64 -1.93
CA LYS A 226 -3.30 24.68 -3.00
C LYS A 226 -4.75 24.80 -3.45
N ASN A 227 -5.00 24.79 -4.76
CA ASN A 227 -6.34 24.92 -5.36
C ASN A 227 -7.11 26.16 -4.87
N PHE A 228 -6.50 27.36 -4.97
CA PHE A 228 -7.17 28.60 -4.57
C PHE A 228 -8.55 28.76 -5.26
N GLY A 229 -9.60 29.02 -4.47
CA GLY A 229 -10.99 29.14 -4.93
C GLY A 229 -11.79 27.83 -4.99
N MET A 230 -11.19 26.69 -4.63
CA MET A 230 -11.87 25.38 -4.62
C MET A 230 -12.13 24.88 -3.19
N ARG A 231 -13.14 24.02 -3.03
CA ARG A 231 -13.49 23.39 -1.73
C ARG A 231 -12.33 22.60 -1.09
N SER A 232 -11.40 22.09 -1.89
CA SER A 232 -10.24 21.30 -1.43
C SER A 232 -8.98 22.16 -1.21
N GLN A 233 -9.14 23.39 -0.75
CA GLN A 233 -8.03 24.24 -0.34
C GLN A 233 -7.32 23.61 0.85
N VAL A 234 -6.09 23.15 0.62
CA VAL A 234 -5.22 22.62 1.68
C VAL A 234 -3.97 23.47 1.74
N LYS A 235 -3.77 24.09 2.90
CA LYS A 235 -2.47 24.44 3.49
C LYS A 235 -2.73 25.05 4.87
N TRP A 236 -2.79 24.20 5.88
CA TRP A 236 -2.60 24.70 7.25
C TRP A 236 -1.15 25.16 7.35
N THR A 237 -0.95 26.43 7.72
CA THR A 237 0.37 26.94 8.01
C THR A 237 0.77 26.41 9.40
N HIS A 238 0.55 27.18 10.44
CA HIS A 238 0.59 26.76 11.84
C HIS A 238 -0.35 27.67 12.62
N LEU A 239 -0.84 27.25 13.80
CA LEU A 239 -1.73 28.06 14.65
C LEU A 239 -1.17 29.47 14.88
N THR A 240 0.15 29.58 15.02
CA THR A 240 0.86 30.85 15.23
C THR A 240 0.75 31.87 14.10
N ALA A 241 0.41 31.45 12.88
CA ALA A 241 0.24 32.30 11.71
C ALA A 241 -1.24 32.62 11.42
N GLU A 242 -2.16 31.78 11.89
CA GLU A 242 -3.61 32.05 11.88
C GLU A 242 -4.05 32.85 13.12
N ASP A 243 -3.19 32.90 14.14
CA ASP A 243 -3.40 33.66 15.38
C ASP A 243 -3.39 35.16 15.10
N THR A 244 -4.59 35.73 15.01
CA THR A 244 -4.80 37.17 14.87
C THR A 244 -4.68 37.92 16.19
N ALA A 245 -4.40 37.23 17.31
CA ALA A 245 -4.12 37.84 18.60
C ALA A 245 -2.73 38.52 18.58
N GLY A 246 -2.67 39.71 17.99
CA GLY A 246 -1.75 40.78 18.42
C GLY A 246 -0.25 40.60 18.18
N LYS A 247 0.22 39.72 17.29
CA LYS A 247 1.67 39.64 17.00
C LYS A 247 2.24 40.86 16.27
N ASP A 248 1.50 41.38 15.29
CA ASP A 248 1.94 42.50 14.44
C ASP A 248 1.11 43.78 14.65
N LYS A 249 0.11 43.70 15.54
CA LYS A 249 -0.79 44.80 15.85
C LYS A 249 -0.54 45.17 17.28
N ASP A 250 0.27 46.22 17.50
CA ASP A 250 0.34 46.89 18.79
C ASP A 250 -1.11 47.09 19.26
N PRO A 251 -1.54 46.40 20.33
CA PRO A 251 -2.90 46.55 20.77
C PRO A 251 -3.04 48.01 21.19
N LEU A 252 -3.83 48.79 20.45
CA LEU A 252 -4.07 50.21 20.74
C LEU A 252 -4.64 50.43 22.16
N TRP A 253 -5.13 49.36 22.78
CA TRP A 253 -5.65 49.31 24.15
C TRP A 253 -4.60 48.91 25.21
N ALA A 254 -3.42 48.42 24.82
CA ALA A 254 -2.36 48.09 25.76
C ALA A 254 -1.63 49.38 26.18
N ALA A 255 -2.03 49.93 27.33
CA ALA A 255 -1.51 51.18 27.87
C ALA A 255 0.02 51.17 28.13
N ASN A 256 0.67 50.00 28.20
CA ASN A 256 2.10 49.85 28.43
C ASN A 256 2.75 48.91 27.41
N GLN A 257 3.16 49.46 26.27
CA GLN A 257 3.82 48.72 25.18
C GLN A 257 5.09 47.98 25.64
N GLY A 258 5.89 48.58 26.53
CA GLY A 258 7.13 47.96 27.03
C GLY A 258 6.92 46.74 27.93
N LEU A 259 5.79 46.68 28.66
CA LEU A 259 5.45 45.51 29.49
C LEU A 259 4.86 44.39 28.62
N TYR A 260 4.04 44.77 27.64
CA TYR A 260 3.48 43.87 26.64
C TYR A 260 4.59 43.13 25.88
N GLN A 261 5.57 43.84 25.30
CA GLN A 261 6.69 43.19 24.59
C GLN A 261 7.49 42.23 25.48
N LYS A 262 7.71 42.57 26.76
CA LYS A 262 8.39 41.69 27.73
C LYS A 262 7.59 40.42 28.06
N GLN A 263 6.26 40.51 28.11
CA GLN A 263 5.39 39.35 28.32
C GLN A 263 5.32 38.49 27.06
N HIS A 264 5.23 39.12 25.88
CA HIS A 264 5.21 38.47 24.58
C HIS A 264 6.50 37.72 24.26
N GLY A 265 7.67 38.25 24.60
CA GLY A 265 8.95 37.53 24.45
C GLY A 265 9.12 36.32 25.39
N LYS A 266 8.29 36.22 26.45
CA LYS A 266 8.30 35.09 27.40
C LYS A 266 7.21 34.04 27.11
N LEU A 267 6.31 34.31 26.17
CA LEU A 267 5.23 33.39 25.80
C LEU A 267 5.80 32.19 25.03
N ALA A 268 5.47 30.98 25.50
CA ALA A 268 5.85 29.73 24.86
C ALA A 268 5.25 29.65 23.44
N GLY A 269 6.06 29.22 22.46
CA GLY A 269 5.63 29.11 21.05
C GLY A 269 5.80 30.39 20.21
N HIS A 270 6.40 31.46 20.75
CA HIS A 270 6.85 32.59 19.95
C HIS A 270 8.08 32.19 19.12
N LYS A 271 8.04 32.41 17.79
CA LYS A 271 9.09 31.97 16.85
C LYS A 271 10.48 32.50 17.21
N ASP A 272 10.56 33.75 17.66
CA ASP A 272 11.81 34.38 18.06
C ASP A 272 12.22 34.15 19.52
N ALA A 273 11.36 33.55 20.37
CA ALA A 273 11.70 33.30 21.77
C ALA A 273 12.67 32.12 21.94
N HIS A 274 12.77 31.26 20.93
CA HIS A 274 13.63 30.08 20.92
C HIS A 274 14.41 29.99 19.60
N VAL A 275 15.23 31.00 19.31
CA VAL A 275 16.29 30.86 18.29
C VAL A 275 17.35 29.92 18.86
N PHE A 276 17.09 28.62 18.78
CA PHE A 276 18.06 27.59 19.09
C PHE A 276 19.04 27.52 17.91
N GLU A 277 20.26 28.04 18.09
CA GLU A 277 21.34 27.83 17.13
C GLU A 277 21.61 26.33 17.02
N ARG A 278 21.07 25.71 15.99
CA ARG A 278 21.40 24.32 15.66
C ARG A 278 22.89 24.29 15.35
N PRO A 279 23.70 23.44 16.03
CA PRO A 279 25.12 23.36 15.73
C PRO A 279 25.30 22.94 14.28
N SER A 280 25.65 23.91 13.43
CA SER A 280 26.00 23.62 12.05
C SER A 280 27.27 22.78 12.05
N LYS A 281 27.29 21.75 11.20
CA LYS A 281 28.43 20.82 11.07
C LYS A 281 29.67 21.67 10.79
N ARG A 282 30.61 21.69 11.75
CA ARG A 282 31.87 22.46 11.76
C ARG A 282 32.33 22.85 10.34
N VAL A 283 32.34 24.15 10.06
CA VAL A 283 33.11 24.69 8.93
C VAL A 283 34.57 24.27 9.17
N LYS A 284 35.12 23.50 8.23
CA LYS A 284 36.56 23.20 8.23
C LYS A 284 37.29 24.54 8.13
N LYS A 285 38.02 24.90 9.20
CA LYS A 285 39.09 25.89 9.11
C LYS A 285 40.21 25.35 8.24
#